data_AF-A0A924D5P3-F1
#
_entry.id   AF-A0A924D5P3-F1
#
_cell.length_a   1.000
_cell.length_b   1.000
_cell.length_c   1.000
_cell.angle_alpha   90.00
_cell.angle_beta   90.00
_cell.angle_gamma   90.00
#
_symmetry.space_group_name_H-M   'P 1'
#
loop_
_entity.id
_entity.type
_entity.pdbx_description
1 polymer ?
#
loop_
_entity_poly.entity_id
_entity_poly.type
_entity_poly.pdbx_seq_one_letter_code
_entity_poly.pdbx_strand_id
1 'polypeptide(L)'
;MVSAPSISLEPRWYYNLSERALKNINTSKNSANFLTLGIHYFPSVNTNKYNIIQQVSFIPKWGIKRTLGNHFTYEAGLGIGYTVFLNKNYVSNKNIIGDLHLRIGYTF
;
A
#
# COMPACT_ATOMS: atom_id res chain seq x y z
N MET A 1 -8.52 14.58 -20.79
CA MET A 1 -8.19 13.60 -19.75
C MET A 1 -6.80 13.06 -20.07
N VAL A 2 -5.85 13.09 -19.14
CA VAL A 2 -4.51 12.51 -19.35
C VAL A 2 -4.46 11.19 -18.59
N SER A 3 -4.00 10.16 -19.28
CA SER A 3 -3.70 8.85 -18.71
C SER A 3 -2.20 8.75 -18.53
N ALA A 4 -1.75 8.46 -17.33
CA ALA A 4 -0.34 8.22 -17.03
C ALA A 4 -0.19 6.82 -16.42
N PRO A 5 0.80 6.04 -16.85
CA PRO A 5 1.07 4.76 -16.22
C PRO A 5 1.56 4.98 -14.79
N SER A 6 1.28 4.04 -13.90
CA SER A 6 1.85 3.98 -12.56
C SER A 6 2.16 2.54 -12.21
N ILE A 7 3.20 2.35 -11.40
CA ILE A 7 3.59 1.04 -10.91
C ILE A 7 3.53 1.09 -9.39
N SER A 8 2.88 0.12 -8.78
CA SER A 8 2.80 0.00 -7.32
C SER A 8 3.23 -1.39 -6.87
N LEU A 9 3.95 -1.43 -5.75
CA LEU A 9 4.37 -2.65 -5.08
C LEU A 9 4.00 -2.52 -3.60
N GLU A 10 3.33 -3.54 -3.06
CA GLU A 10 2.95 -3.62 -1.64
C GLU A 10 3.29 -5.03 -1.08
N PRO A 11 4.59 -5.35 -0.83
CA PRO A 11 4.96 -6.58 -0.13
C PRO A 11 4.38 -6.61 1.29
N ARG A 12 3.80 -7.75 1.68
CA ARG A 12 3.11 -7.93 2.96
C ARG A 12 3.77 -8.99 3.81
N TRP A 13 4.09 -8.66 5.05
CA TRP A 13 4.61 -9.59 6.05
C TRP A 13 3.61 -9.79 7.19
N TYR A 14 3.05 -11.01 7.28
CA TYR A 14 2.09 -11.41 8.31
C TYR A 14 2.81 -11.97 9.55
N TYR A 15 3.20 -11.09 10.45
CA TYR A 15 4.08 -11.43 11.58
C TYR A 15 3.41 -12.31 12.64
N ASN A 16 2.09 -12.20 12.86
CA ASN A 16 1.38 -12.94 13.91
C ASN A 16 0.53 -14.11 13.39
N LEU A 17 0.72 -14.53 12.14
CA LEU A 17 -0.04 -15.64 11.56
C LEU A 17 0.25 -16.96 12.31
N SER A 18 1.52 -17.25 12.56
CA SER A 18 1.95 -18.48 13.24
C SER A 18 1.47 -18.53 14.69
N GLU A 19 1.57 -17.43 15.44
CA GLU A 19 1.08 -17.35 16.82
C GLU A 19 -0.43 -17.58 16.91
N ARG A 20 -1.19 -17.10 15.93
CA ARG A 20 -2.65 -17.31 15.86
C ARG A 20 -2.99 -18.77 15.56
N ALA A 21 -2.23 -19.40 14.65
CA ALA A 21 -2.39 -20.81 14.34
C ALA A 21 -2.15 -21.69 15.57
N LEU A 22 -1.09 -21.41 16.34
CA LEU A 22 -0.78 -22.13 17.59
C LEU A 22 -1.90 -22.00 18.65
N LYS A 23 -2.63 -20.89 18.64
CA LYS A 23 -3.76 -20.62 19.56
C LYS A 23 -5.11 -21.13 19.01
N ASN A 24 -5.13 -21.90 17.92
CA ASN A 24 -6.35 -22.33 17.22
C ASN A 24 -7.28 -21.15 16.85
N ILE A 25 -6.72 -19.96 16.65
CA ILE A 25 -7.46 -18.79 16.20
C ILE A 25 -7.52 -18.81 14.67
N ASN A 26 -8.67 -18.46 14.09
CA ASN A 26 -8.86 -18.43 12.64
C ASN A 26 -7.77 -17.62 11.91
N THR A 27 -6.96 -18.32 11.10
CA THR A 27 -5.91 -17.81 10.20
C THR A 27 -6.31 -17.89 8.71
N SER A 28 -7.53 -18.33 8.40
CA SER A 28 -8.02 -18.49 7.02
C SER A 28 -7.84 -17.20 6.20
N LYS A 29 -7.44 -17.37 4.94
CA LYS A 29 -7.19 -16.28 3.97
C LYS A 29 -6.21 -15.21 4.50
N ASN A 30 -5.23 -15.59 5.31
CA ASN A 30 -4.27 -14.69 5.95
C ASN A 30 -4.94 -13.72 6.93
N SER A 31 -5.89 -14.21 7.73
CA SER A 31 -6.53 -13.47 8.82
C SER A 31 -5.52 -13.23 9.96
N ALA A 32 -4.75 -12.16 9.83
CA ALA A 32 -3.63 -11.79 10.68
C ALA A 32 -3.34 -10.28 10.59
N ASN A 33 -2.47 -9.79 11.47
CA ASN A 33 -1.88 -8.47 11.35
C ASN A 33 -0.68 -8.55 10.41
N PHE A 34 -0.43 -7.46 9.68
CA PHE A 34 0.66 -7.40 8.74
C PHE A 34 1.35 -6.04 8.77
N LEU A 35 2.63 -6.08 8.39
CA LEU A 35 3.38 -4.90 8.00
C LEU A 35 3.54 -4.92 6.49
N THR A 36 3.48 -3.76 5.86
CA THR A 36 3.65 -3.62 4.41
C THR A 36 4.43 -2.36 4.10
N LEU A 37 5.12 -2.34 2.97
CA LEU A 37 5.78 -1.14 2.45
C LEU A 37 5.16 -0.79 1.10
N GLY A 38 4.34 0.25 1.05
CA GLY A 38 3.80 0.77 -0.20
C GLY A 38 4.87 1.52 -0.98
N ILE A 39 5.26 1.00 -2.13
CA ILE A 39 6.17 1.64 -3.07
C ILE A 39 5.36 2.03 -4.29
N HIS A 40 5.23 3.33 -4.55
CA HIS A 40 4.48 3.83 -5.70
C HIS A 40 5.42 4.63 -6.60
N TYR A 41 5.50 4.24 -7.87
CA TYR A 41 6.29 4.90 -8.87
C TYR A 41 5.38 5.52 -9.93
N PHE A 42 5.50 6.84 -10.09
CA PHE A 42 4.89 7.58 -11.19
C PHE A 42 6.01 8.07 -12.11
N PRO A 43 6.10 7.56 -13.35
CA PRO A 43 7.04 8.04 -14.34
C PRO A 43 6.69 9.46 -14.78
N SER A 44 7.68 10.16 -15.34
CA SER A 44 7.42 11.47 -15.94
C SER A 44 6.61 11.31 -17.22
N VAL A 45 5.56 12.11 -17.37
CA VAL A 45 4.76 12.20 -18.59
C VAL A 45 4.73 13.65 -19.00
N ASN A 46 5.35 13.96 -20.13
CA ASN A 46 5.39 15.31 -20.68
C ASN A 46 4.57 15.34 -21.98
N THR A 47 3.56 16.19 -22.00
CA THR A 47 2.71 16.47 -23.16
C THR A 47 2.63 17.98 -23.33
N ASN A 48 2.22 18.47 -24.51
CA ASN A 48 2.09 19.92 -24.78
C ASN A 48 1.20 20.67 -23.78
N LYS A 49 0.37 19.97 -23.00
CA LYS A 49 -0.58 20.57 -22.04
C LYS A 49 -0.37 20.14 -20.58
N TYR A 50 0.37 19.06 -20.32
CA TYR A 50 0.55 18.49 -18.97
C TYR A 50 1.96 17.99 -18.77
N ASN A 51 2.55 18.35 -17.63
CA ASN A 51 3.86 17.90 -17.19
C ASN A 51 3.72 17.20 -15.84
N ILE A 52 3.73 15.86 -15.86
CA ILE A 52 3.75 15.03 -14.66
C ILE A 52 5.21 14.80 -14.28
N ILE A 53 5.60 15.28 -13.10
CA ILE A 53 6.94 15.10 -12.57
C ILE A 53 7.08 13.66 -12.08
N GLN A 54 8.24 13.05 -12.36
CA GLN A 54 8.55 11.72 -11.86
C GLN A 54 8.58 11.74 -10.33
N GLN A 55 7.91 10.80 -9.69
CA GLN A 55 7.87 10.72 -8.23
C GLN A 55 7.88 9.26 -7.76
N VAL A 56 8.49 9.04 -6.60
CA VAL A 56 8.51 7.74 -5.92
C VAL A 56 8.03 7.95 -4.49
N SER A 57 7.06 7.16 -4.05
CA SER A 57 6.56 7.19 -2.68
C SER A 57 6.94 5.91 -1.95
N PHE A 58 7.36 6.05 -0.69
CA PHE A 58 7.64 4.96 0.23
C PHE A 58 6.78 5.12 1.47
N ILE A 59 5.89 4.17 1.71
CA ILE A 59 4.86 4.27 2.74
C ILE A 59 4.87 2.98 3.57
N PRO A 60 5.62 2.91 4.69
CA PRO A 60 5.44 1.83 5.64
C PRO A 60 4.03 1.91 6.23
N LYS A 61 3.33 0.77 6.26
CA LYS A 61 1.96 0.66 6.78
C LYS A 61 1.86 -0.51 7.73
N TRP A 62 1.07 -0.33 8.77
CA TRP A 62 0.59 -1.39 9.63
C TRP A 62 -0.87 -1.66 9.33
N GLY A 63 -1.23 -2.94 9.23
CA GLY A 63 -2.58 -3.33 8.86
C GLY A 63 -3.06 -4.56 9.58
N ILE A 64 -4.39 -4.69 9.58
CA ILE A 64 -5.13 -5.78 10.19
C ILE A 64 -6.03 -6.35 9.11
N LYS A 65 -5.89 -7.65 8.83
CA LYS A 65 -6.78 -8.41 7.97
C LYS A 65 -7.53 -9.45 8.79
N ARG A 66 -8.83 -9.57 8.57
CA ARG A 66 -9.68 -10.54 9.25
C ARG A 66 -10.70 -11.14 8.29
N THR A 67 -10.99 -12.41 8.48
CA THR A 67 -12.02 -13.13 7.72
C THR A 67 -13.16 -13.49 8.68
N LEU A 68 -14.38 -13.06 8.35
CA LEU A 68 -15.60 -13.41 9.05
C LEU A 68 -16.27 -14.60 8.34
N GLY A 69 -16.38 -15.72 9.04
CA GLY A 69 -16.80 -16.98 8.45
C GLY A 69 -15.87 -17.42 7.31
N ASN A 70 -16.46 -17.90 6.21
CA ASN A 70 -15.71 -18.39 5.06
C ASN A 70 -15.71 -17.45 3.86
N HIS A 71 -16.49 -16.36 3.88
CA HIS A 71 -16.73 -15.57 2.67
C HIS A 71 -16.27 -14.11 2.78
N PHE A 72 -16.52 -13.46 3.91
CA PHE A 72 -16.24 -12.03 4.05
C PHE A 72 -14.86 -11.77 4.64
N THR A 73 -14.11 -10.87 4.03
CA THR A 73 -12.80 -10.42 4.51
C THR A 73 -12.81 -8.91 4.63
N TYR A 74 -12.36 -8.39 5.77
CA TYR A 74 -12.15 -6.97 5.97
C TYR A 74 -10.68 -6.71 6.29
N GLU A 75 -10.17 -5.60 5.75
CA GLU A 75 -8.79 -5.17 5.94
C GLU A 75 -8.78 -3.67 6.24
N ALA A 76 -8.10 -3.28 7.31
CA ALA A 76 -7.83 -1.90 7.65
C ALA A 76 -6.32 -1.70 7.72
N GLY A 77 -5.84 -0.56 7.23
CA GLY A 77 -4.42 -0.22 7.29
C GLY A 77 -4.20 1.27 7.45
N LEU A 78 -3.09 1.59 8.11
CA LEU A 78 -2.63 2.95 8.32
C LEU A 78 -1.12 3.00 8.10
N GLY A 79 -0.66 4.03 7.39
CA GLY A 79 0.75 4.24 7.09
C GLY A 79 1.11 5.70 7.01
N ILE A 80 2.38 5.99 7.24
CA ILE A 80 2.96 7.32 7.08
C ILE A 80 4.32 7.16 6.42
N GLY A 81 4.58 7.96 5.41
CA GLY A 81 5.74 7.84 4.58
C GLY A 81 6.15 9.16 3.95
N TYR A 82 6.96 9.07 2.91
CA TYR A 82 7.39 10.23 2.16
C TYR A 82 7.34 9.97 0.65
N THR A 83 7.14 11.03 -0.11
CA THR A 83 7.24 11.07 -1.56
C THR A 83 8.44 11.90 -1.96
N VAL A 84 9.27 11.35 -2.85
CA VAL A 84 10.43 12.00 -3.43
C VAL A 84 10.10 12.42 -4.85
N PHE A 85 10.18 13.71 -5.13
CA PHE A 85 10.02 14.26 -6.48
C PHE A 85 11.39 14.28 -7.18
N LEU A 86 11.47 13.62 -8.33
CA LEU A 86 12.65 13.54 -9.17
C LEU A 86 12.51 14.60 -10.27
N ASN A 87 12.96 15.81 -9.98
CA ASN A 87 13.04 16.89 -10.97
C ASN A 87 14.41 16.90 -11.66
N LYS A 88 14.46 17.34 -12.92
CA LYS A 88 15.70 17.45 -13.72
C LYS A 88 16.76 18.37 -13.09
N ASN A 89 16.34 19.28 -12.20
CA ASN A 89 17.21 20.27 -11.55
C ASN A 89 17.76 19.84 -10.17
N TYR A 90 17.84 18.54 -9.88
CA TYR A 90 18.48 17.95 -8.68
C TYR A 90 17.92 18.37 -7.29
N VAL A 91 16.93 19.27 -7.22
CA VAL A 91 16.23 19.58 -5.96
C VAL A 91 15.25 18.45 -5.65
N SER A 92 15.71 17.48 -4.86
CA SER A 92 14.89 16.40 -4.35
C SER A 92 14.02 16.91 -3.21
N ASN A 93 12.78 17.29 -3.52
CA ASN A 93 11.83 17.71 -2.50
C ASN A 93 11.15 16.48 -1.87
N LYS A 94 11.09 16.43 -0.54
CA LYS A 94 10.48 15.33 0.22
C LYS A 94 9.19 15.82 0.84
N ASN A 95 8.07 15.22 0.47
CA ASN A 95 6.78 15.49 1.09
C ASN A 95 6.35 14.33 1.97
N ILE A 96 5.85 14.61 3.17
CA ILE A 96 5.24 13.60 4.02
C ILE A 96 3.87 13.22 3.44
N ILE A 97 3.56 11.93 3.46
CA ILE A 97 2.28 11.39 3.00
C ILE A 97 1.71 10.43 4.04
N GLY A 98 0.42 10.56 4.31
CA GLY A 98 -0.34 9.60 5.10
C GLY A 98 -1.18 8.71 4.18
N ASP A 99 -1.32 7.44 4.54
CA ASP A 99 -2.14 6.46 3.83
C ASP A 99 -3.06 5.78 4.84
N LEU A 100 -4.36 5.79 4.56
CA LEU A 100 -5.37 5.09 5.33
C LEU A 100 -6.26 4.33 4.35
N HIS A 101 -6.45 3.03 4.61
CA HIS A 101 -7.29 2.20 3.76
C HIS A 101 -8.25 1.34 4.57
N LEU A 102 -9.45 1.18 4.01
CA LEU A 102 -10.47 0.23 4.43
C LEU A 102 -10.87 -0.57 3.20
N ARG A 103 -10.71 -1.89 3.25
CA ARG A 103 -11.05 -2.80 2.15
C ARG A 103 -11.99 -3.88 2.65
N ILE A 104 -12.99 -4.20 1.83
CA ILE A 104 -13.91 -5.31 2.05
C ILE A 104 -13.83 -6.22 0.82
N GLY A 105 -13.72 -7.52 1.06
CA GLY A 105 -13.67 -8.54 0.04
C GLY A 105 -14.66 -9.66 0.32
N TYR A 106 -15.14 -10.27 -0.76
CA TYR A 106 -15.95 -11.48 -0.71
C TYR A 106 -15.22 -12.59 -1.48
N THR A 107 -15.17 -13.79 -0.93
CA THR A 107 -14.66 -14.98 -1.64
C THR A 107 -15.80 -15.99 -1.74
N PHE A 108 -16.06 -16.44 -2.96
CA PHE A 108 -17.04 -17.48 -3.28
C PHE A 108 -16.57 -18.84 -2.75
#